data_AF-A0A8H4BKI6-F1
#
_entry.id   AF-A0A8H4BKI6-F1
#
_cell.length_a   1.000
_cell.length_b   1.000
_cell.length_c   1.000
_cell.angle_alpha   90.00
_cell.angle_beta   90.00
_cell.angle_gamma   90.00
#
_symmetry.space_group_name_H-M   'P 1'
#
loop_
_entity.id
_entity.type
_entity.pdbx_description
1 polymer ?
#
loop_
_entity_poly.entity_id
_entity_poly.type
_entity_poly.pdbx_seq_one_letter_code
_entity_poly.pdbx_strand_id
1 'polypeptide(L)'
;MTPSIAEFEAKGWFLSQEGIDLIAAENDGVSTLEDYIACAKDMDLRLLTTKGFNKTAEKPSEIPSPLVLQVLEVRNVAMPSVNQVEHPRLLSVTFTDGSKKKYKGVEVLGKVDCLK
;
A
#
# COMPACT_ATOMS: atom_id res chain seq x y z
N MET A 1 22.94 -7.84 5.40
CA MET A 1 23.02 -6.54 6.10
C MET A 1 21.62 -5.97 6.02
N THR A 2 21.01 -5.60 7.15
CA THR A 2 19.61 -5.11 7.13
C THR A 2 19.54 -3.79 6.37
N PRO A 3 18.69 -3.67 5.33
CA PRO A 3 18.55 -2.43 4.58
C PRO A 3 18.01 -1.31 5.47
N SER A 4 18.44 -0.09 5.20
CA SER A 4 18.02 1.10 5.95
C SER A 4 16.62 1.57 5.54
N ILE A 5 15.94 2.29 6.45
CA ILE A 5 14.63 2.90 6.16
C ILE A 5 14.67 3.79 4.90
N ALA A 6 15.76 4.52 4.69
CA ALA A 6 15.93 5.40 3.54
C ALA A 6 15.94 4.64 2.19
N GLU A 7 16.48 3.42 2.17
CA GLU A 7 16.49 2.57 0.99
C GLU A 7 15.08 2.07 0.64
N PHE A 8 14.26 1.75 1.65
CA PHE A 8 12.85 1.43 1.45
C PHE A 8 12.05 2.65 0.99
N GLU A 9 12.22 3.81 1.64
CA GLU A 9 11.53 5.05 1.26
C GLU A 9 11.87 5.46 -0.18
N ALA A 10 13.11 5.28 -0.64
CA ALA A 10 13.51 5.53 -2.02
C ALA A 10 12.78 4.64 -3.04
N LYS A 11 12.28 3.48 -2.63
CA LYS A 11 11.43 2.58 -3.43
C LYS A 11 9.93 2.80 -3.19
N GLY A 12 9.56 3.76 -2.35
CA GLY A 12 8.17 4.10 -2.00
C GLY A 12 7.59 3.27 -0.85
N TRP A 13 8.40 2.47 -0.17
CA TRP A 13 8.00 1.69 1.00
C TRP A 13 8.27 2.49 2.28
N PHE A 14 7.21 2.90 2.96
CA PHE A 14 7.30 3.70 4.20
C PHE A 14 7.20 2.81 5.43
N LEU A 15 8.20 1.95 5.64
CA LEU A 15 8.25 0.99 6.75
C LEU A 15 8.82 1.61 8.03
N SER A 16 8.45 1.08 9.20
CA SER A 16 9.14 1.41 10.45
C SER A 16 10.31 0.46 10.70
N GLN A 17 11.23 0.82 11.59
CA GLN A 17 12.34 -0.08 11.95
C GLN A 17 11.82 -1.40 12.51
N GLU A 18 10.80 -1.35 13.35
CA GLU A 18 10.16 -2.54 13.93
C GLU A 18 9.53 -3.43 12.84
N GLY A 19 8.98 -2.82 11.77
CA GLY A 19 8.48 -3.56 10.62
C GLY A 19 9.58 -4.24 9.81
N ILE A 20 10.72 -3.58 9.62
CA ILE A 20 11.89 -4.16 8.95
C ILE A 20 12.44 -5.33 9.78
N ASP A 21 12.51 -5.17 11.10
CA ASP A 21 12.97 -6.21 12.01
C ASP A 21 11.98 -7.39 12.04
N LEU A 22 10.67 -7.13 11.92
CA LEU A 22 9.64 -8.17 11.80
C LEU A 22 9.81 -9.00 10.53
N ILE A 23 10.07 -8.35 9.38
CA ILE A 23 10.34 -9.05 8.12
C ILE A 23 11.54 -9.99 8.29
N ALA A 24 12.61 -9.51 8.91
CA ALA A 24 13.82 -10.31 9.17
C ALA A 24 13.57 -11.47 10.15
N ALA A 25 12.67 -11.30 11.11
CA ALA A 25 12.35 -12.32 12.11
C ALA A 25 11.44 -13.44 11.57
N GLU A 26 10.53 -13.11 10.64
CA GLU A 26 9.58 -14.08 10.08
C GLU A 26 10.08 -14.77 8.81
N ASN A 27 11.17 -14.28 8.20
CA ASN A 27 11.70 -14.80 6.94
C ASN A 27 13.18 -15.14 7.08
N ASP A 28 13.51 -16.43 7.10
CA ASP A 28 14.90 -16.87 7.12
C ASP A 28 15.59 -16.59 5.78
N GLY A 29 16.82 -16.08 5.84
CA GLY A 29 17.67 -15.91 4.65
C GLY A 29 17.46 -14.63 3.84
N VAL A 30 16.60 -13.69 4.30
CA VAL A 30 16.54 -12.36 3.69
C VAL A 30 17.85 -11.60 3.90
N SER A 31 18.42 -11.08 2.82
CA SER A 31 19.75 -10.44 2.89
C SER A 31 19.87 -9.18 2.05
N THR A 32 19.13 -9.08 0.95
CA THR A 32 19.11 -7.94 0.03
C THR A 32 17.81 -7.14 0.17
N LEU A 33 17.82 -5.85 -0.21
CA LEU A 33 16.63 -5.00 -0.18
C LEU A 33 15.46 -5.63 -0.97
N GLU A 34 15.77 -6.25 -2.10
CA GLU A 34 14.82 -6.92 -2.96
C GLU A 34 14.15 -8.12 -2.27
N ASP A 35 14.90 -8.90 -1.47
CA ASP A 35 14.34 -10.01 -0.69
C ASP A 35 13.35 -9.48 0.35
N TYR A 36 13.73 -8.42 1.08
CA TYR A 36 12.84 -7.80 2.06
C TYR A 36 11.57 -7.24 1.41
N ILE A 37 11.70 -6.60 0.24
CA ILE A 37 10.55 -6.10 -0.52
C ILE A 37 9.68 -7.24 -1.03
N ALA A 38 10.27 -8.37 -1.43
CA ALA A 38 9.53 -9.55 -1.84
C ALA A 38 8.69 -10.10 -0.69
N CYS A 39 9.28 -10.28 0.49
CA CYS A 39 8.56 -10.70 1.69
C CYS A 39 7.48 -9.69 2.11
N ALA A 40 7.80 -8.39 2.09
CA ALA A 40 6.88 -7.33 2.50
C ALA A 40 5.61 -7.25 1.63
N LYS A 41 5.64 -7.72 0.38
CA LYS A 41 4.45 -7.78 -0.51
C LYS A 41 3.39 -8.75 -0.02
N ASP A 42 3.80 -9.81 0.67
CA ASP A 42 2.89 -10.85 1.18
C ASP A 42 2.46 -10.58 2.63
N MET A 43 2.97 -9.50 3.24
CA MET A 43 2.66 -9.09 4.61
C MET A 43 1.65 -7.95 4.64
N ASP A 44 0.95 -7.82 5.76
CA ASP A 44 0.04 -6.69 5.99
C ASP A 44 0.84 -5.44 6.36
N LEU A 45 0.73 -4.37 5.55
CA LEU A 45 1.40 -3.09 5.79
C LEU A 45 1.09 -2.51 7.17
N ARG A 46 -0.07 -2.84 7.76
CA ARG A 46 -0.46 -2.38 9.11
C ARG A 46 0.43 -2.94 10.22
N LEU A 47 1.17 -4.02 9.94
CA LEU A 47 2.16 -4.61 10.85
C LEU A 47 3.54 -4.01 10.63
N LEU A 48 3.81 -3.50 9.43
CA LEU A 48 5.14 -3.05 8.99
C LEU A 48 5.38 -1.55 9.14
N THR A 49 4.32 -0.77 9.38
CA THR A 49 4.37 0.68 9.38
C THR A 49 3.62 1.27 10.57
N THR A 50 4.19 2.32 11.17
CA THR A 50 3.54 3.07 12.28
C THR A 50 2.95 4.41 11.85
N LYS A 51 3.62 5.14 10.93
CA LYS A 51 3.23 6.51 10.53
C LYS A 51 2.68 6.64 9.12
N GLY A 52 3.03 5.74 8.21
CA GLY A 52 2.70 5.86 6.80
C GLY A 52 3.58 6.89 6.07
N PHE A 53 3.23 7.20 4.82
CA PHE A 53 3.97 8.19 4.02
C PHE A 53 3.69 9.62 4.47
N ASN A 54 2.48 9.89 4.95
CA ASN A 54 2.09 11.22 5.39
C ASN A 54 2.48 11.44 6.86
N LYS A 55 3.66 12.04 7.04
CA LYS A 55 4.22 12.37 8.36
C LYS A 55 3.55 13.58 9.02
N THR A 56 2.65 14.30 8.32
CA THR A 56 1.94 15.47 8.86
C THR A 56 0.50 15.13 9.27
N ALA A 57 -0.07 15.97 10.14
CA ALA A 57 -1.47 15.84 10.54
C ALA A 57 -2.44 16.25 9.42
N GLU A 58 -1.96 17.06 8.47
CA GLU A 58 -2.76 17.62 7.40
C GLU A 58 -3.00 16.61 6.28
N LYS A 59 -4.08 16.82 5.52
CA LYS A 59 -4.34 16.04 4.32
C LYS A 59 -3.33 16.48 3.25
N PRO A 60 -2.58 15.55 2.64
CA PRO A 60 -1.59 15.93 1.64
C PRO A 60 -2.33 16.45 0.41
N SER A 61 -1.87 17.59 -0.12
CA SER A 61 -2.38 18.16 -1.38
C SER A 61 -1.96 17.33 -2.59
N GLU A 62 -0.83 16.64 -2.47
CA GLU A 62 -0.21 15.83 -3.52
C GLU A 62 0.26 14.49 -2.94
N ILE A 63 0.27 13.46 -3.77
CA ILE A 63 0.73 12.12 -3.39
C ILE A 63 2.19 11.98 -3.83
N PRO A 64 3.12 11.59 -2.93
CA PRO A 64 4.53 11.40 -3.30
C PRO A 64 4.70 10.25 -4.29
N SER A 65 5.78 10.30 -5.06
CA SER A 65 6.17 9.25 -6.00
C SER A 65 7.67 8.94 -5.85
N PRO A 66 8.08 7.66 -5.77
CA PRO A 66 7.25 6.46 -5.76
C PRO A 66 6.50 6.26 -4.42
N LEU A 67 5.36 5.55 -4.45
CA LEU A 67 4.58 5.21 -3.26
C LEU A 67 3.97 3.81 -3.40
N VAL A 68 4.15 2.99 -2.37
CA VAL A 68 3.52 1.68 -2.23
C VAL A 68 2.38 1.76 -1.22
N LEU A 69 1.21 1.25 -1.62
CA LEU A 69 0.02 1.13 -0.79
C LEU A 69 -0.52 -0.29 -0.91
N GLN A 70 -1.21 -0.74 0.13
CA GLN A 70 -1.95 -2.00 0.11
C GLN A 70 -3.41 -1.75 -0.23
N VAL A 71 -3.92 -2.52 -1.19
CA VAL A 71 -5.35 -2.51 -1.56
C VAL A 71 -6.14 -3.24 -0.47
N LEU A 72 -7.15 -2.59 0.08
CA LEU A 72 -8.05 -3.15 1.09
C LEU A 72 -9.39 -3.60 0.49
N GLU A 73 -9.92 -2.82 -0.46
CA GLU A 73 -11.23 -3.07 -1.05
C GLU A 73 -11.28 -2.47 -2.45
N VAL A 74 -11.82 -3.21 -3.40
CA VAL A 74 -12.21 -2.72 -4.72
C VAL A 74 -13.73 -2.88 -4.82
N ARG A 75 -14.43 -1.80 -5.21
CA ARG A 75 -15.88 -1.81 -5.37
C ARG A 75 -16.29 -1.09 -6.64
N ASN A 76 -17.24 -1.64 -7.38
CA ASN A 76 -17.87 -0.91 -8.47
C ASN A 76 -18.97 0.00 -7.93
N VAL A 77 -18.66 1.30 -7.83
CA VAL A 77 -19.60 2.31 -7.31
C VAL A 77 -20.64 2.75 -8.33
N ALA A 78 -20.51 2.34 -9.60
CA ALA A 78 -21.60 2.48 -10.58
C ALA A 78 -22.73 1.45 -10.35
N MET A 79 -22.49 0.43 -9.52
CA MET A 79 -23.44 -0.63 -9.21
C MET A 79 -23.90 -0.58 -7.74
N PRO A 80 -25.14 -1.00 -7.44
CA PRO A 80 -25.62 -1.07 -6.07
C PRO A 80 -24.84 -2.13 -5.26
N SER A 81 -24.68 -1.90 -3.96
CA SER A 81 -23.87 -2.77 -3.08
C SER A 81 -24.33 -4.23 -3.04
N VAL A 82 -25.62 -4.50 -3.30
CA VAL A 82 -26.19 -5.85 -3.30
C VAL A 82 -26.00 -6.60 -4.61
N ASN A 83 -25.62 -5.93 -5.70
CA ASN A 83 -25.45 -6.52 -7.01
C ASN A 83 -24.26 -5.86 -7.75
N GLN A 84 -23.08 -6.42 -7.55
CA GLN A 84 -21.83 -5.95 -8.15
C GLN A 84 -21.59 -6.69 -9.48
N VAL A 85 -21.93 -6.05 -10.60
CA VAL A 85 -21.60 -6.53 -11.96
C VAL A 85 -20.49 -5.66 -12.55
N GLU A 86 -19.84 -6.14 -13.61
CA GLU A 86 -18.70 -5.46 -14.23
C GLU A 86 -19.10 -4.13 -14.91
N HIS A 87 -20.28 -4.08 -15.51
CA HIS A 87 -20.73 -2.90 -16.28
C HIS A 87 -22.11 -2.40 -15.84
N PRO A 88 -22.33 -1.07 -15.79
CA PRO A 88 -21.35 0.02 -15.98
C PRO A 88 -20.22 0.00 -14.94
N ARG A 89 -19.01 0.45 -15.31
CA ARG A 89 -17.80 0.35 -14.48
C ARG A 89 -17.38 1.73 -13.95
N LEU A 90 -17.29 1.85 -12.64
CA LEU A 90 -16.60 2.93 -11.96
C LEU A 90 -16.00 2.36 -10.67
N LEU A 91 -14.72 1.97 -10.70
CA LEU A 91 -14.09 1.37 -9.53
C LEU A 91 -13.69 2.44 -8.51
N SER A 92 -14.12 2.23 -7.27
CA SER A 92 -13.55 2.87 -6.08
C SER A 92 -12.63 1.87 -5.40
N VAL A 93 -11.39 2.28 -5.14
CA VAL A 93 -10.41 1.46 -4.43
C VAL A 93 -10.06 2.12 -3.10
N THR A 94 -10.14 1.35 -2.02
CA THR A 94 -9.68 1.75 -0.70
C THR A 94 -8.28 1.19 -0.47
N PHE A 95 -7.35 2.06 -0.09
CA PHE A 95 -5.95 1.74 0.17
C PHE A 95 -5.55 2.06 1.61
N THR A 96 -4.47 1.45 2.07
CA THR A 96 -3.74 1.81 3.30
C THR A 96 -2.25 1.91 3.02
N ASP A 97 -1.59 2.83 3.72
CA ASP A 97 -0.13 2.92 3.82
C ASP A 97 0.39 2.20 5.08
N GLY A 98 -0.43 1.34 5.70
CA GLY A 98 -0.17 0.70 6.98
C GLY A 98 -0.52 1.56 8.19
N SER A 99 -0.69 2.88 8.02
CA SER A 99 -1.16 3.74 9.10
C SER A 99 -2.67 3.58 9.34
N LYS A 100 -3.18 4.27 10.38
CA LYS A 100 -4.62 4.34 10.66
C LYS A 100 -5.43 5.03 9.55
N LYS A 101 -4.77 5.81 8.67
CA LYS A 101 -5.45 6.54 7.59
C LYS A 101 -5.76 5.59 6.42
N LYS A 102 -6.93 5.78 5.82
CA LYS A 102 -7.34 5.10 4.57
C LYS A 102 -7.39 6.12 3.45
N TYR A 103 -6.93 5.71 2.28
CA TYR A 103 -6.97 6.52 1.06
C TYR A 103 -8.00 5.92 0.11
N LYS A 104 -8.71 6.76 -0.63
CA LYS A 104 -9.69 6.30 -1.61
C LYS A 104 -9.33 6.86 -2.98
N GLY A 105 -9.12 5.96 -3.94
CA GLY A 105 -8.95 6.28 -5.35
C GLY A 105 -10.20 5.93 -6.14
N VAL A 106 -10.42 6.63 -7.25
CA VAL A 106 -11.52 6.37 -8.19
C VAL A 106 -10.94 6.26 -9.59
N GLU A 107 -11.44 5.30 -10.36
CA GLU A 107 -11.10 5.09 -11.76
C GLU A 107 -11.76 6.17 -12.65
N VAL A 108 -11.13 7.35 -12.78
CA VAL A 108 -11.71 8.51 -13.48
C VAL A 108 -11.19 8.68 -14.91
N LEU A 109 -9.93 8.32 -15.19
CA LEU A 109 -9.24 8.61 -16.45
C LEU A 109 -9.12 7.39 -17.39
N GLY A 110 -10.11 6.51 -17.35
CA GLY A 110 -10.14 5.27 -18.15
C GLY A 110 -9.91 4.01 -17.33
N LYS A 111 -9.96 2.87 -18.01
CA LYS A 111 -9.89 1.54 -17.39
C LYS A 111 -8.48 1.26 -16.84
N VAL A 112 -8.41 0.81 -15.59
CA VAL A 112 -7.22 0.30 -14.93
C VAL A 112 -7.27 -1.23 -14.97
N ASP A 113 -6.60 -1.83 -15.97
CA ASP A 113 -6.74 -3.26 -16.27
C ASP A 113 -6.25 -4.20 -15.17
N CYS A 114 -5.35 -3.74 -14.29
CA CYS A 114 -4.87 -4.53 -13.17
C CYS A 114 -5.86 -4.60 -12.00
N LEU A 115 -6.95 -3.83 -12.04
CA LEU A 115 -8.03 -3.87 -11.06
C LEU A 115 -9.25 -4.58 -11.64
N LYS A 116 -9.76 -5.57 -10.91
CA LYS A 116 -10.93 -6.38 -11.26
C LYS A 116 -12.02 -6.20 -10.22
#